data_AF-A0A6I1KI94-F1
#
_entry.id   AF-A0A6I1KI94-F1
#
_cell.length_a   1.000
_cell.length_b   1.000
_cell.length_c   1.000
_cell.angle_alpha   90.00
_cell.angle_beta   90.00
_cell.angle_gamma   90.00
#
_symmetry.space_group_name_H-M   'P 1'
#
loop_
_entity.id
_entity.type
_entity.pdbx_description
1 polymer ?
#
loop_
_entity_poly.entity_id
_entity_poly.type
_entity_poly.pdbx_seq_one_letter_code
_entity_poly.pdbx_strand_id
1 'polypeptide(L)'
;MPKPGRNDQCPCGSGRKYKRCCLEKEAEWSREALPPGRCRFEPGSYGGPGRGYMPSIMCCQEHGPESWKEDYCLVRPDAMFDDEDAATEMARQSLDTARDRQTEGGGPKEFALSLRHEGYKKISDFRVVPEGGQGTRYDD
;
A
#
# COMPACT_ATOMS: atom_id res chain seq x y z
N MET A 1 8.07 -13.12 -13.38
CA MET A 1 8.74 -12.18 -14.32
C MET A 1 10.23 -12.15 -14.01
N PRO A 2 11.13 -12.10 -15.00
CA PRO A 2 12.57 -12.00 -14.74
C PRO A 2 12.92 -10.68 -14.05
N LYS A 3 13.87 -10.71 -13.10
CA LYS A 3 14.36 -9.49 -12.44
C LYS A 3 14.99 -8.57 -13.52
N PRO A 4 14.64 -7.28 -13.57
CA PRO A 4 15.19 -6.37 -14.56
C PRO A 4 16.72 -6.30 -14.44
N GLY A 5 17.41 -6.33 -15.57
CA GLY A 5 18.85 -6.14 -15.63
C GLY A 5 19.22 -4.74 -15.13
N ARG A 6 20.39 -4.62 -14.48
CA ARG A 6 20.86 -3.35 -13.88
C ARG A 6 20.85 -2.18 -14.88
N ASN A 7 21.08 -2.43 -16.16
CA ASN A 7 21.14 -1.39 -17.18
C ASN A 7 19.82 -1.18 -17.94
N ASP A 8 18.80 -2.01 -17.69
CA ASP A 8 17.51 -1.95 -18.39
C ASP A 8 16.72 -0.72 -17.96
N GLN A 9 15.71 -0.35 -18.76
CA GLN A 9 14.77 0.68 -18.37
C GLN A 9 14.04 0.27 -17.09
N CYS A 10 13.92 1.21 -16.15
CA CYS A 10 13.31 0.94 -14.88
C CYS A 10 11.79 0.73 -15.05
N PRO A 11 11.22 -0.38 -14.54
CA PRO A 11 9.80 -0.72 -14.74
C PRO A 11 8.83 0.24 -14.04
N CYS A 12 9.33 1.18 -13.24
CA CYS A 12 8.51 2.20 -12.59
C CYS A 12 8.11 3.38 -13.49
N GLY A 13 8.43 3.34 -14.79
CA GLY A 13 8.06 4.39 -15.75
C GLY A 13 8.90 5.67 -15.64
N SER A 14 10.01 5.68 -14.90
CA SER A 14 10.83 6.90 -14.73
C SER A 14 11.71 7.26 -15.94
N GLY A 15 11.77 6.41 -16.96
CA GLY A 15 12.69 6.58 -18.11
C GLY A 15 14.18 6.40 -17.79
N ARG A 16 14.55 6.15 -16.52
CA ARG A 16 15.94 5.94 -16.08
C ARG A 16 16.34 4.47 -16.13
N LYS A 17 17.65 4.19 -16.15
CA LYS A 17 18.19 2.83 -15.98
C LYS A 17 17.85 2.29 -14.59
N TYR A 18 17.51 1.00 -14.46
CA TYR A 18 17.11 0.36 -13.21
C TYR A 18 18.13 0.59 -12.08
N LYS A 19 19.44 0.48 -12.38
CA LYS A 19 20.53 0.76 -11.42
C LYS A 19 20.61 2.19 -10.90
N ARG A 20 19.99 3.16 -11.59
CA ARG A 20 19.97 4.59 -11.23
C ARG A 20 18.58 5.07 -10.78
N CYS A 21 17.73 4.12 -10.40
CA CYS A 21 16.36 4.39 -10.01
C CYS A 21 15.94 3.42 -8.90
N CYS A 22 15.18 2.37 -9.22
CA CYS A 22 14.63 1.50 -8.19
C CYS A 22 15.71 0.69 -7.48
N LEU A 23 16.81 0.30 -8.14
CA LEU A 23 17.87 -0.45 -7.47
C LEU A 23 18.62 0.38 -6.41
N GLU A 24 18.86 1.67 -6.67
CA GLU A 24 19.46 2.58 -5.67
C GLU A 24 18.51 2.77 -4.49
N LYS A 25 17.22 3.03 -4.76
CA LYS A 25 16.21 3.12 -3.71
C LYS A 25 16.09 1.84 -2.89
N GLU A 26 16.17 0.67 -3.53
CA GLU A 26 16.20 -0.62 -2.85
C GLU A 26 17.45 -0.79 -1.96
N ALA A 27 18.61 -0.28 -2.39
CA ALA A 27 19.83 -0.29 -1.60
C ALA A 27 19.79 0.71 -0.43
N GLU A 28 19.16 1.88 -0.63
CA GLU A 28 18.87 2.86 0.42
C GLU A 28 17.92 2.26 1.46
N TRP A 29 16.79 1.67 1.04
CA TRP A 29 15.85 0.96 1.92
C TRP A 29 16.43 -0.27 2.61
N SER A 30 17.50 -0.86 2.06
CA SER A 30 18.22 -1.96 2.72
C SER A 30 19.24 -1.47 3.76
N ARG A 31 19.66 -0.20 3.68
CA ARG A 31 20.65 0.42 4.58
C ARG A 31 20.00 1.20 5.72
N GLU A 32 18.86 1.81 5.48
CA GLU A 32 17.98 2.26 6.55
C GLU A 32 17.47 1.01 7.27
N ALA A 33 17.91 0.81 8.52
CA ALA A 33 17.26 -0.18 9.36
C ALA A 33 15.78 0.19 9.37
N LEU A 34 14.94 -0.69 8.80
CA LEU A 34 13.48 -0.55 8.93
C LEU A 34 13.23 -0.26 10.41
N PRO A 35 12.48 0.81 10.75
CA PRO A 35 12.23 1.13 12.14
C PRO A 35 11.78 -0.15 12.85
N PRO A 36 12.38 -0.51 14.01
CA PRO A 36 11.96 -1.68 14.75
C PRO A 36 10.55 -1.39 15.26
N GLY A 37 9.56 -1.81 14.48
CA GLY A 37 8.16 -1.53 14.72
C GLY A 37 7.36 -2.38 13.75
N ARG A 38 6.46 -3.20 14.29
CA ARG A 38 5.60 -4.05 13.47
C ARG A 38 4.67 -3.10 12.72
N CYS A 39 4.87 -2.90 11.43
CA CYS A 39 3.83 -2.27 10.62
C CYS A 39 2.67 -3.25 10.51
N ARG A 40 1.50 -2.86 11.02
CA ARG A 40 0.25 -3.58 10.85
C ARG A 40 -0.45 -3.03 9.61
N PHE A 41 -0.86 -3.93 8.73
CA PHE A 41 -1.57 -3.58 7.51
C PHE A 41 -3.02 -4.05 7.63
N GLU A 42 -3.96 -3.12 7.48
CA GLU A 42 -5.40 -3.39 7.55
C GLU A 42 -6.07 -3.07 6.21
N PRO A 43 -6.90 -3.97 5.66
CA PRO A 43 -7.66 -3.69 4.45
C PRO A 43 -8.79 -2.70 4.73
N GLY A 44 -9.17 -1.93 3.70
CA GLY A 44 -10.29 -1.00 3.77
C GLY A 44 -10.62 -0.41 2.40
N SER A 45 -11.52 0.57 2.37
CA SER A 45 -11.86 1.33 1.17
C SER A 45 -11.30 2.75 1.22
N TYR A 46 -10.99 3.31 0.05
CA TYR A 46 -10.69 4.72 -0.12
C TYR A 46 -11.67 5.32 -1.12
N GLY A 47 -12.32 6.42 -0.76
CA GLY A 47 -13.33 7.06 -1.60
C GLY A 47 -14.64 7.22 -0.86
N GLY A 48 -15.75 7.22 -1.59
CA GLY A 48 -17.05 7.40 -1.00
C GLY A 48 -18.17 7.56 -2.01
N PRO A 49 -19.41 7.74 -1.53
CA PRO A 49 -20.59 7.85 -2.37
C PRO A 49 -20.43 8.94 -3.44
N GLY A 50 -20.79 8.61 -4.70
CA GLY A 50 -20.71 9.53 -5.84
C GLY A 50 -19.30 9.72 -6.44
N ARG A 51 -18.24 9.18 -5.81
CA ARG A 51 -16.87 9.18 -6.35
C ARG A 51 -16.34 7.78 -6.67
N GLY A 52 -17.02 6.75 -6.15
CA GLY A 52 -16.58 5.36 -6.21
C GLY A 52 -15.66 5.01 -5.04
N TYR A 53 -15.56 3.71 -4.79
CA TYR A 53 -14.72 3.10 -3.76
C TYR A 53 -13.52 2.43 -4.41
N MET A 54 -12.33 2.65 -3.88
CA MET A 54 -11.08 2.05 -4.33
C MET A 54 -10.51 1.16 -3.23
N PRO A 55 -9.91 0.00 -3.56
CA PRO A 55 -9.25 -0.84 -2.59
C PRO A 55 -8.12 -0.07 -1.90
N SER A 56 -8.06 -0.16 -0.57
CA SER A 56 -7.04 0.50 0.22
C SER A 56 -6.48 -0.37 1.33
N ILE A 57 -5.23 -0.13 1.69
CA ILE A 57 -4.54 -0.83 2.78
C ILE A 57 -3.94 0.23 3.69
N MET A 58 -4.42 0.30 4.93
CA MET A 58 -3.92 1.19 5.97
C MET A 58 -2.65 0.61 6.58
N CYS A 59 -1.58 1.39 6.63
CA CYS A 59 -0.36 1.05 7.36
C CYS A 59 -0.36 1.76 8.72
N CYS A 60 -0.45 0.98 9.79
CA CYS A 60 -0.34 1.43 11.17
C CYS A 60 1.04 1.09 11.71
N GLN A 61 1.76 2.08 12.22
CA GLN A 61 3.08 1.88 12.85
C GLN A 61 2.94 1.87 14.37
N GLU A 62 3.57 0.88 15.01
CA GLU A 62 3.71 0.81 16.46
C GLU A 62 4.65 1.92 16.96
N HIS A 63 4.15 2.78 17.85
CA HIS A 63 4.87 3.91 18.45
C HIS A 63 5.08 3.74 19.97
N GLY A 64 4.69 2.58 20.52
CA GLY A 64 4.81 2.20 21.92
C GLY A 64 3.88 1.03 22.27
N PRO A 65 3.94 0.48 23.50
CA PRO A 65 2.98 -0.52 23.94
C PRO A 65 1.57 0.08 23.83
N GLU A 66 0.75 -0.50 22.95
CA GLU A 66 -0.63 -0.08 22.67
C GLU A 66 -0.81 1.27 21.95
N SER A 67 0.28 1.93 21.52
CA SER A 67 0.19 3.14 20.69
C SER A 67 0.43 2.79 19.23
N TRP A 68 -0.64 2.81 18.43
CA TRP A 68 -0.59 2.62 16.99
C TRP A 68 -0.94 3.94 16.31
N LYS A 69 -0.15 4.34 15.33
CA LYS A 69 -0.38 5.56 14.55
C LYS A 69 -0.55 5.21 13.08
N GLU A 70 -1.56 5.78 12.43
CA GLU A 70 -1.66 5.67 10.97
C GLU A 70 -0.48 6.44 10.32
N ASP A 71 0.29 5.75 9.48
CA ASP A 71 1.47 6.32 8.82
C ASP A 71 1.16 6.68 7.35
N TYR A 72 0.62 5.72 6.59
CA TYR A 72 0.19 5.95 5.22
C TYR A 72 -0.91 4.99 4.78
N CYS A 73 -1.62 5.39 3.73
CA CYS A 73 -2.58 4.55 3.05
C CYS A 73 -2.02 4.13 1.68
N LEU A 74 -2.16 2.85 1.32
CA LEU A 74 -1.95 2.38 -0.05
C LEU A 74 -3.30 2.29 -0.74
N VAL A 75 -3.47 2.95 -1.88
CA VAL A 75 -4.71 2.92 -2.66
C VAL A 75 -4.44 2.38 -4.06
N ARG A 76 -5.34 1.53 -4.57
CA ARG A 76 -5.30 1.04 -5.94
C ARG A 76 -6.34 1.78 -6.81
N PRO A 77 -5.98 2.93 -7.41
CA PRO A 77 -6.95 3.83 -8.05
C PRO A 77 -7.46 3.34 -9.41
N ASP A 78 -6.82 2.34 -9.99
CA ASP A 78 -7.22 1.68 -11.23
C ASP A 78 -8.38 0.68 -11.02
N ALA A 79 -8.72 0.37 -9.76
CA ALA A 79 -9.85 -0.47 -9.40
C ALA A 79 -10.90 0.36 -8.66
N MET A 80 -12.02 0.63 -9.34
CA MET A 80 -13.13 1.40 -8.80
C MET A 80 -14.36 0.51 -8.67
N PHE A 81 -15.04 0.62 -7.53
CA PHE A 81 -16.22 -0.14 -7.13
C PHE A 81 -17.35 0.81 -6.77
N ASP A 82 -18.58 0.37 -6.98
CA ASP A 82 -19.78 1.10 -6.55
C ASP A 82 -20.12 0.84 -5.07
N ASP A 83 -19.44 -0.13 -4.46
CA ASP A 83 -19.70 -0.65 -3.12
C ASP A 83 -18.42 -0.68 -2.27
N GLU A 84 -18.56 -0.28 -1.00
CA GLU A 84 -17.47 -0.19 -0.04
C GLU A 84 -16.92 -1.56 0.35
N ASP A 85 -17.81 -2.52 0.58
CA ASP A 85 -17.46 -3.87 1.00
C ASP A 85 -16.68 -4.59 -0.11
N ALA A 86 -17.09 -4.41 -1.36
CA ALA A 86 -16.38 -4.95 -2.52
C ALA A 86 -14.95 -4.41 -2.66
N ALA A 87 -14.75 -3.10 -2.44
CA ALA A 87 -13.41 -2.50 -2.48
C ALA A 87 -12.54 -3.00 -1.33
N THR A 88 -13.10 -3.11 -0.13
CA THR A 88 -12.42 -3.61 1.07
C THR A 88 -12.03 -5.09 0.93
N GLU A 89 -12.92 -5.91 0.37
CA GLU A 89 -12.67 -7.33 0.13
C GLU A 89 -11.57 -7.54 -0.92
N MET A 90 -11.54 -6.73 -1.97
CA MET A 90 -10.41 -6.75 -2.90
C MET A 90 -9.09 -6.39 -2.20
N ALA A 91 -9.10 -5.38 -1.32
CA ALA A 91 -7.91 -5.02 -0.56
C ALA A 91 -7.44 -6.14 0.38
N ARG A 92 -8.38 -6.87 1.00
CA ARG A 92 -8.09 -8.05 1.82
C ARG A 92 -7.40 -9.14 1.00
N GLN A 93 -7.95 -9.48 -0.17
CA GLN A 93 -7.37 -10.50 -1.06
C GLN A 93 -5.96 -10.15 -1.53
N SER A 94 -5.72 -8.89 -1.93
CA SER A 94 -4.40 -8.39 -2.30
C SER A 94 -3.43 -8.45 -1.12
N LEU A 95 -3.88 -8.10 0.09
CA LEU A 95 -3.06 -8.14 1.30
C LEU A 95 -2.70 -9.56 1.72
N ASP A 96 -3.65 -10.50 1.66
CA ASP A 96 -3.40 -11.91 1.97
C ASP A 96 -2.44 -12.53 0.97
N THR A 97 -2.62 -12.25 -0.33
CA THR A 97 -1.68 -12.67 -1.39
C THR A 97 -0.26 -12.12 -1.14
N ALA A 98 -0.15 -10.86 -0.69
CA ALA A 98 1.12 -10.24 -0.37
C ALA A 98 1.79 -10.90 0.86
N ARG A 99 0.99 -11.26 1.88
CA ARG A 99 1.45 -11.96 3.09
C ARG A 99 1.92 -13.37 2.77
N ASP A 100 1.22 -14.10 1.92
CA ASP A 100 1.63 -15.45 1.48
C ASP A 100 3.00 -15.41 0.80
N ARG A 101 3.24 -14.42 -0.09
CA ARG A 101 4.56 -14.22 -0.71
C ARG A 101 5.66 -13.88 0.30
N GLN A 102 5.31 -13.30 1.44
CA GLN A 102 6.24 -13.02 2.52
C GLN A 102 6.63 -14.30 3.28
N THR A 103 5.66 -15.20 3.52
CA THR A 103 5.90 -16.45 4.26
C THR A 103 6.63 -17.50 3.40
N GLU A 104 6.47 -17.48 2.08
CA GLU A 104 7.17 -18.34 1.11
C GLU A 104 8.68 -18.00 0.91
N GLY A 105 9.28 -17.24 1.83
CA GLY A 105 10.70 -16.87 1.79
C GLY A 105 10.96 -15.48 1.19
N GLY A 106 9.92 -14.72 0.88
CA GLY A 106 10.02 -13.30 0.52
C GLY A 106 10.24 -12.43 1.76
N GLY A 107 11.31 -11.65 1.80
CA GLY A 107 11.45 -10.62 2.85
C GLY A 107 10.35 -9.55 2.75
N PRO A 108 10.29 -8.57 3.67
CA PRO A 108 9.38 -7.42 3.62
C PRO A 108 9.37 -6.68 2.26
N LYS A 109 10.46 -6.78 1.51
CA LYS A 109 10.59 -6.26 0.14
C LYS A 109 9.65 -6.95 -0.86
N GLU A 110 9.46 -8.26 -0.81
CA GLU A 110 8.58 -8.97 -1.75
C GLU A 110 7.11 -8.67 -1.45
N PHE A 111 6.76 -8.56 -0.17
CA PHE A 111 5.46 -8.03 0.27
C PHE A 111 5.19 -6.65 -0.36
N ALA A 112 6.10 -5.69 -0.20
CA ALA A 112 5.93 -4.35 -0.76
C ALA A 112 5.88 -4.33 -2.30
N LEU A 113 6.70 -5.16 -2.96
CA LEU A 113 6.72 -5.26 -4.42
C LEU A 113 5.43 -5.88 -4.97
N SER A 114 4.82 -6.85 -4.27
CA SER A 114 3.58 -7.48 -4.69
C SER A 114 2.43 -6.48 -4.82
N LEU A 115 2.17 -5.70 -3.76
CA LEU A 115 1.16 -4.65 -3.76
C LEU A 115 1.44 -3.57 -4.81
N ARG A 116 2.71 -3.16 -4.95
CA ARG A 116 3.10 -2.18 -5.96
C ARG A 116 2.82 -2.66 -7.38
N HIS A 117 3.09 -3.93 -7.69
CA HIS A 117 2.83 -4.51 -9.00
C HIS A 117 1.34 -4.65 -9.30
N GLU A 118 0.50 -4.79 -8.27
CA GLU A 118 -0.96 -4.75 -8.40
C GLU A 118 -1.52 -3.34 -8.61
N GLY A 119 -0.69 -2.30 -8.53
CA GLY A 119 -1.10 -0.92 -8.81
C GLY A 119 -1.31 -0.06 -7.56
N TYR A 120 -1.06 -0.59 -6.36
CA TYR A 120 -1.17 0.19 -5.13
C TYR A 120 -0.15 1.34 -5.09
N LYS A 121 -0.65 2.53 -4.74
CA LYS A 121 0.12 3.78 -4.63
C LYS A 121 0.00 4.33 -3.23
N LYS A 122 1.12 4.81 -2.68
CA LYS A 122 1.17 5.47 -1.37
C LYS A 122 0.50 6.84 -1.43
N ILE A 123 -0.39 7.09 -0.48
CA ILE A 123 -1.01 8.37 -0.17
C ILE A 123 -0.71 8.69 1.30
N SER A 124 -0.12 9.86 1.54
CA SER A 124 0.25 10.34 2.88
C SER A 124 -0.67 11.42 3.43
N ASP A 125 -1.52 12.01 2.58
CA ASP A 125 -2.50 13.02 2.96
C ASP A 125 -3.90 12.40 2.84
N PHE A 126 -4.38 11.80 3.94
CA PHE A 126 -5.67 11.11 3.99
C PHE A 126 -6.36 11.37 5.32
N ARG A 127 -7.69 11.18 5.32
CA ARG A 127 -8.53 11.22 6.52
C ARG A 127 -9.15 9.85 6.70
N VAL A 128 -8.91 9.22 7.85
CA VAL A 128 -9.56 7.96 8.22
C VAL A 128 -10.98 8.28 8.70
N VAL A 129 -11.96 7.57 8.15
CA VAL A 129 -13.34 7.61 8.63
C VAL A 129 -13.58 6.29 9.38
N PRO A 130 -13.94 6.32 10.67
CA PRO A 130 -14.19 5.10 11.42
C PRO A 130 -15.47 4.41 10.92
N GLU A 131 -15.46 3.07 10.85
CA GLU A 131 -16.64 2.26 10.56
C GLU A 131 -17.75 2.57 11.59
N GLY A 132 -18.85 3.17 11.13
CA GLY A 132 -19.99 3.58 11.96
C GLY A 132 -20.09 5.08 12.26
N GLY A 133 -19.17 5.92 11.76
CA GLY A 133 -19.32 7.38 11.80
C GLY A 133 -20.22 7.85 10.67
N GLN A 134 -21.46 8.26 10.98
CA GLN A 134 -22.34 8.97 10.06
C GLN A 134 -21.52 10.01 9.30
N GLY A 135 -21.40 9.84 7.97
CA GLY A 135 -20.85 10.88 7.11
C GLY A 135 -21.57 12.16 7.42
N THR A 136 -20.86 13.11 8.03
CA THR A 136 -21.39 14.46 8.22
C THR A 136 -21.66 14.99 6.83
N ARG A 137 -22.95 14.98 6.49
CA ARG A 137 -23.59 15.80 5.47
C ARG A 137 -22.90 17.17 5.48
N TYR A 138 -22.13 17.47 4.43
CA TYR A 138 -21.86 18.86 4.12
C TYR A 138 -23.20 19.40 3.61
N ASP A 139 -23.95 20.03 4.49
CA ASP A 139 -25.02 20.95 4.09
C ASP A 139 -24.36 22.14 3.40
N ASP A 140 -24.72 22.36 2.14
CA ASP A 140 -24.60 23.65 1.44
C ASP A 140 -25.83 24.50 1.76
#